data_AF-A0A349SU80-F1
#
_entry.id   AF-A0A349SU80-F1
#
_cell.length_a   1.000
_cell.length_b   1.000
_cell.length_c   1.000
_cell.angle_alpha   90.00
_cell.angle_beta   90.00
_cell.angle_gamma   90.00
#
_symmetry.space_group_name_H-M   'P 1'
#
loop_
_entity.id
_entity.type
_entity.pdbx_description
1 polymer ?
#
loop_
_entity_poly.entity_id
_entity_poly.type
_entity_poly.pdbx_seq_one_letter_code
_entity_poly.pdbx_strand_id
1 'polypeptide(L)'
;MSNPASDRISTVSTSKGLWAQWRDDIASVFQRDPAARNVLEVLTTYPGVHAVMIHRVSSRLWLRGWRYPARFLSFLGRLLSNVDIHPGARIGERFFIDHGA
;
A
#
# COMPACT_ATOMS: atom_id res chain seq x y z
N MET A 1 -14.17 47.56 4.48
CA MET A 1 -12.83 46.95 4.65
C MET A 1 -12.90 45.52 4.11
N SER A 2 -11.85 45.09 3.43
CA SER A 2 -11.74 43.94 2.52
C SER A 2 -12.12 42.56 3.07
N ASN A 3 -12.76 41.78 2.19
CA ASN A 3 -13.02 40.31 2.15
C ASN A 3 -11.68 39.51 2.03
N PRO A 4 -11.57 38.15 1.87
CA PRO A 4 -12.54 37.02 1.92
C PRO A 4 -12.06 35.70 2.57
N ALA A 5 -12.97 34.71 2.57
CA ALA A 5 -12.74 33.26 2.49
C ALA A 5 -11.49 32.77 1.69
N SER A 6 -10.44 32.23 2.35
CA SER A 6 -9.33 31.56 1.62
C SER A 6 -8.59 30.38 2.29
N ASP A 7 -8.59 30.19 3.62
CA ASP A 7 -7.56 29.30 4.22
C ASP A 7 -8.01 27.94 4.74
N ARG A 8 -9.17 27.45 4.29
CA ARG A 8 -9.44 26.00 4.32
C ARG A 8 -9.23 25.42 2.95
N ILE A 9 -7.96 25.41 2.52
CA ILE A 9 -7.49 24.44 1.54
C ILE A 9 -7.78 23.08 2.16
N SER A 10 -8.96 22.54 1.85
CA SER A 10 -9.22 21.12 1.85
C SER A 10 -8.02 20.49 1.18
N THR A 11 -7.17 19.81 1.95
CA THR A 11 -6.09 18.99 1.44
C THR A 11 -6.76 17.93 0.59
N VAL A 12 -6.98 18.24 -0.70
CA VAL A 12 -7.29 17.26 -1.71
C VAL A 12 -6.06 16.39 -1.75
N SER A 13 -6.06 15.35 -0.92
CA SER A 13 -5.07 14.27 -0.99
C SER A 13 -5.24 13.69 -2.39
N THR A 14 -4.45 14.18 -3.33
CA THR A 14 -4.40 13.64 -4.68
C THR A 14 -4.02 12.18 -4.49
N SER A 15 -4.97 11.27 -4.71
CA SER A 15 -4.72 9.85 -4.53
C SER A 15 -3.56 9.46 -5.44
N LYS A 16 -2.39 9.17 -4.87
CA LYS A 16 -1.23 8.74 -5.64
C LYS A 16 -1.60 7.54 -6.52
N GLY A 17 -1.07 7.53 -7.74
CA GLY A 17 -1.16 6.37 -8.63
C GLY A 17 -0.56 5.13 -7.97
N LEU A 18 -0.99 3.94 -8.41
CA LEU A 18 -0.52 2.66 -7.85
C LEU A 18 1.01 2.54 -7.89
N TRP A 19 1.61 2.91 -9.03
CA TRP A 19 3.07 2.90 -9.21
C TRP A 19 3.80 3.82 -8.25
N ALA A 20 3.28 5.02 -8.03
CA ALA A 20 3.86 5.97 -7.08
C ALA A 20 3.76 5.44 -5.64
N GLN A 21 2.62 4.82 -5.28
CA GLN A 21 2.45 4.19 -3.96
C GLN A 21 3.43 3.03 -3.76
N TRP A 22 3.57 2.14 -4.74
CA TRP A 22 4.51 1.02 -4.63
C TRP A 22 5.96 1.48 -4.54
N ARG A 23 6.34 2.52 -5.28
CA ARG A 23 7.68 3.11 -5.17
C ARG A 23 7.93 3.67 -3.77
N ASP A 24 6.94 4.34 -3.19
CA ASP A 24 7.02 4.87 -1.82
C ASP A 24 7.04 3.74 -0.77
N ASP A 25 6.26 2.68 -0.97
CA ASP A 25 6.21 1.51 -0.10
C ASP A 25 7.59 0.80 -0.11
N ILE A 26 8.21 0.60 -1.28
CA ILE A 26 9.57 0.05 -1.42
C ILE A 26 10.62 0.99 -0.81
N ALA A 27 10.54 2.29 -1.07
CA ALA A 27 11.47 3.28 -0.50
C ALA A 27 11.41 3.31 1.04
N SER A 28 10.24 3.06 1.61
CA SER A 28 10.08 3.01 3.07
C SER A 28 10.82 1.83 3.72
N VAL A 29 11.05 0.75 2.99
CA VAL A 29 11.82 -0.42 3.45
C VAL A 29 13.28 -0.01 3.69
N PHE A 30 13.92 0.62 2.72
CA PHE A 30 15.32 1.07 2.84
C PHE A 30 15.55 2.10 3.95
N GLN A 31 14.51 2.81 4.39
CA GLN A 31 14.58 3.76 5.50
C GLN A 31 14.47 3.08 6.87
N ARG A 32 13.91 1.87 6.92
CA ARG A 32 13.51 1.20 8.17
C ARG A 32 14.29 -0.07 8.44
N ASP A 33 14.71 -0.79 7.40
CA ASP A 33 15.45 -2.03 7.51
C ASP A 33 16.89 -1.86 6.97
N PRO A 34 17.91 -1.87 7.85
CA PRO A 34 19.33 -1.86 7.45
C PRO A 34 19.75 -3.07 6.60
N ALA A 35 19.00 -4.18 6.61
CA ALA A 35 19.30 -5.37 5.82
C ALA A 35 18.92 -5.22 4.34
N ALA A 36 18.07 -4.24 3.98
CA ALA A 36 17.63 -4.03 2.61
C ALA A 36 18.74 -3.41 1.74
N ARG A 37 19.31 -4.20 0.82
CA ARG A 37 20.49 -3.77 0.03
C ARG A 37 20.13 -3.21 -1.34
N ASN A 38 19.10 -3.75 -1.98
CA ASN A 38 18.68 -3.33 -3.32
C ASN A 38 17.20 -3.66 -3.60
N VAL A 39 16.64 -3.02 -4.62
CA VAL A 39 15.21 -3.14 -4.97
C VAL A 39 14.83 -4.56 -5.37
N LEU A 40 15.71 -5.30 -6.04
CA LEU A 40 15.43 -6.67 -6.46
C LEU A 40 15.26 -7.58 -5.24
N GLU A 41 16.14 -7.46 -4.24
CA GLU A 41 16.06 -8.19 -2.98
C GLU A 41 14.75 -7.86 -2.26
N VAL A 42 14.41 -6.56 -2.15
CA VAL A 42 13.13 -6.14 -1.55
C VAL A 42 11.93 -6.74 -2.29
N LEU A 43 11.94 -6.69 -3.63
CA LEU A 43 10.85 -7.21 -4.45
C LEU A 43 10.75 -8.73 -4.49
N THR A 44 11.79 -9.47 -4.10
CA THR A 44 11.79 -10.94 -4.17
C THR A 44 11.74 -11.61 -2.81
N THR A 45 12.17 -10.93 -1.75
CA THR A 45 12.38 -11.55 -0.42
C THR A 45 11.62 -10.89 0.72
N TYR A 46 10.93 -9.76 0.51
CA TYR A 46 10.21 -9.07 1.60
C TYR A 46 8.70 -9.38 1.54
N PRO A 47 8.21 -10.40 2.28
CA PRO A 47 6.81 -10.80 2.24
C PRO A 47 5.87 -9.66 2.66
N GLY A 48 6.29 -8.82 3.61
CA GLY A 48 5.52 -7.67 4.04
C GLY A 48 5.27 -6.64 2.93
N VAL A 49 6.26 -6.42 2.05
CA VAL A 49 6.12 -5.54 0.88
C VAL A 49 5.16 -6.14 -0.12
N HIS A 50 5.25 -7.45 -0.39
CA HIS A 50 4.31 -8.15 -1.25
C HIS A 50 2.87 -8.03 -0.74
N ALA A 51 2.66 -8.21 0.57
CA ALA A 51 1.35 -8.08 1.20
C ALA A 51 0.73 -6.70 0.97
N VAL A 52 1.51 -5.63 1.21
CA VAL A 52 1.06 -4.25 1.01
C VAL A 52 0.78 -3.97 -0.47
N MET A 53 1.69 -4.36 -1.37
CA MET A 53 1.52 -4.13 -2.80
C MET A 53 0.26 -4.81 -3.35
N ILE A 54 0.00 -6.06 -2.95
CA ILE A 54 -1.17 -6.83 -3.34
C ILE A 54 -2.45 -6.21 -2.74
N HIS A 55 -2.40 -5.79 -1.48
CA HIS A 55 -3.52 -5.09 -0.85
C HIS A 55 -3.89 -3.79 -1.60
N ARG A 56 -2.91 -3.00 -2.05
CA ARG A 56 -3.16 -1.75 -2.80
C ARG A 56 -3.95 -2.00 -4.09
N VAL A 57 -3.78 -3.17 -4.72
CA VAL A 57 -4.55 -3.58 -5.90
C VAL A 57 -5.91 -4.14 -5.49
N SER A 58 -5.94 -5.06 -4.52
CA SER A 58 -7.18 -5.69 -4.07
C SER A 58 -8.17 -4.67 -3.48
N SER A 59 -7.67 -3.66 -2.78
CA SER A 59 -8.46 -2.54 -2.27
C SER A 59 -9.08 -1.70 -3.39
N ARG A 60 -8.35 -1.41 -4.46
CA ARG A 60 -8.89 -0.71 -5.63
C ARG A 60 -9.98 -1.53 -6.33
N LEU A 61 -9.81 -2.85 -6.44
CA LEU A 61 -10.84 -3.75 -6.96
C LEU A 61 -12.09 -3.73 -6.06
N TRP A 62 -11.89 -3.79 -4.75
CA TRP A 62 -12.97 -3.78 -3.76
C TRP A 62 -13.80 -2.49 -3.82
N LEU A 63 -13.13 -1.34 -3.88
CA LEU A 63 -13.76 -0.02 -4.00
C LEU A 63 -14.53 0.15 -5.32
N ARG A 64 -14.11 -0.55 -6.39
CA ARG A 64 -14.82 -0.57 -7.68
C ARG A 64 -15.98 -1.57 -7.73
N GLY A 65 -16.27 -2.28 -6.64
CA GLY A 65 -17.35 -3.28 -6.57
C GLY A 65 -16.95 -4.69 -7.01
N TRP A 66 -15.69 -4.93 -7.40
CA TRP A 66 -15.20 -6.23 -7.83
C TRP A 66 -14.83 -7.09 -6.62
N ARG A 67 -15.85 -7.46 -5.82
CA ARG A 67 -15.67 -8.06 -4.48
C ARG A 67 -15.00 -9.43 -4.50
N TYR A 68 -15.41 -10.33 -5.40
CA TYR A 68 -14.79 -11.66 -5.50
C TYR A 68 -13.32 -11.57 -5.98
N PRO A 69 -12.99 -10.87 -7.09
CA PRO A 69 -11.60 -10.70 -7.51
C PRO A 69 -10.73 -10.04 -6.44
N ALA A 70 -11.25 -9.05 -5.70
CA ALA A 70 -10.55 -8.44 -4.58
C ALA A 70 -10.24 -9.44 -3.46
N ARG A 71 -11.20 -10.29 -3.07
CA ARG A 71 -10.97 -11.33 -2.05
C ARG A 71 -10.02 -12.41 -2.53
N PHE A 72 -10.14 -12.84 -3.79
CA PHE A 72 -9.24 -13.82 -4.38
C PHE A 72 -7.80 -13.30 -4.41
N LEU A 73 -7.60 -12.06 -4.83
CA LEU A 73 -6.29 -11.43 -4.85
C LEU A 73 -5.72 -11.25 -3.44
N SER A 74 -6.56 -10.87 -2.47
CA SER A 74 -6.18 -10.83 -1.04
C SER A 74 -5.73 -12.19 -0.53
N PHE A 75 -6.40 -13.26 -0.94
CA PHE A 75 -6.03 -14.63 -0.59
C PHE A 75 -4.69 -15.04 -1.22
N LEU A 76 -4.45 -14.70 -2.49
CA LEU A 76 -3.12 -14.92 -3.10
C LEU A 76 -2.02 -14.15 -2.38
N GLY A 77 -2.30 -12.91 -1.95
CA GLY A 77 -1.38 -12.13 -1.12
C GLY A 77 -1.04 -12.84 0.18
N ARG A 78 -2.04 -13.40 0.87
CA ARG A 78 -1.84 -14.24 2.05
C ARG A 78 -0.99 -15.47 1.76
N LEU A 79 -1.21 -16.17 0.65
CA LEU A 79 -0.42 -17.36 0.30
C LEU A 79 1.07 -17.02 0.06
N LEU A 80 1.35 -15.86 -0.52
CA LEU A 80 2.71 -15.44 -0.86
C LEU A 80 3.47 -14.83 0.32
N SER A 81 2.76 -14.13 1.21
CA SER A 81 3.38 -13.34 2.28
C SER A 81 3.13 -13.86 3.69
N ASN A 82 2.21 -14.81 3.84
CA ASN A 82 1.62 -15.23 5.11
C ASN A 82 0.94 -14.08 5.90
N VAL A 83 0.68 -12.94 5.25
CA VAL A 83 -0.02 -11.79 5.83
C VAL A 83 -1.43 -11.72 5.24
N ASP A 84 -2.45 -11.75 6.10
CA ASP A 84 -3.84 -11.57 5.69
C ASP A 84 -4.27 -10.10 5.83
N ILE A 85 -4.45 -9.40 4.71
CA ILE A 85 -4.95 -8.02 4.68
C ILE A 85 -6.25 -7.96 3.88
N HIS A 86 -7.38 -7.85 4.59
CA HIS A 86 -8.69 -7.71 3.96
C HIS A 86 -8.71 -6.55 2.95
N PRO A 87 -9.28 -6.72 1.74
CA PRO A 87 -9.23 -5.67 0.70
C PRO A 87 -10.03 -4.40 1.09
N GLY A 88 -11.01 -4.51 1.98
CA GLY A 88 -11.72 -3.36 2.54
C GLY A 88 -10.97 -2.61 3.65
N ALA A 89 -9.82 -3.11 4.10
CA ALA A 89 -9.00 -2.42 5.10
C ALA A 89 -8.46 -1.10 4.53
N ARG A 90 -8.38 -0.07 5.38
CA ARG A 90 -7.78 1.22 5.03
C ARG A 90 -6.38 1.30 5.62
N ILE A 91 -5.36 1.14 4.79
CA ILE A 91 -3.96 1.31 5.20
C ILE A 91 -3.38 2.63 4.68
N GLY A 92 -2.67 3.34 5.56
CA GLY A 92 -2.02 4.62 5.23
C GLY A 92 -0.86 4.48 4.25
N GLU A 93 -0.25 5.61 3.86
CA GLU A 93 0.97 5.62 3.03
C GLU A 93 2.18 5.09 3.82
N ARG A 94 3.12 4.42 3.14
CA ARG A 94 4.38 3.94 3.75
C ARG A 94 4.12 3.03 4.97
N PHE A 95 3.06 2.24 4.86
CA PHE A 95 2.75 1.19 5.82
C PHE A 95 3.75 0.05 5.61
N PHE A 96 4.39 -0.38 6.68
CA PHE A 96 5.48 -1.34 6.63
C PHE A 96 5.17 -2.53 7.52
N ILE A 97 5.40 -3.72 6.98
CA ILE A 97 5.35 -4.97 7.70
C ILE A 97 6.75 -5.54 7.59
N ASP A 98 7.44 -5.56 8.72
CA ASP A 98 8.85 -5.95 8.79
C ASP A 98 9.03 -7.46 8.59
N HIS A 99 8.09 -8.25 9.12
CA HIS A 99 8.13 -9.70 9.07
C HIS A 99 6.74 -10.26 8.76
N GLY A 100 6.67 -11.22 7.83
CA GLY A 100 5.52 -12.12 7.65
C GLY A 100 5.71 -13.37 8.51
N ALA A 101 4.61 -14.05 8.87
CA ALA A 101 4.65 -15.24 9.72
C ALA A 101 5.38 -16.42 9.07
#